data_AF-A0A8X6R4U5-F1
#
_entry.id   AF-A0A8X6R4U5-F1
#
_cell.length_a   1.000
_cell.length_b   1.000
_cell.length_c   1.000
_cell.angle_alpha   90.00
_cell.angle_beta   90.00
_cell.angle_gamma   90.00
#
_symmetry.space_group_name_H-M   'P 1'
#
loop_
_entity.id
_entity.type
_entity.pdbx_description
1 polymer ?
#
loop_
_entity_poly.entity_id
_entity_poly.type
_entity_poly.pdbx_seq_one_letter_code
_entity_poly.pdbx_strand_id
1 'polypeptide(L)'
;MSSRRDNRDIFNNKIARELNYDFIALQHQVAELVPQFLPEQNHVFHQVLRTIDGNGGLFFLDAPGGTGKTFLLNVLLMTVRKDKKIAVSVASSGIAATLLNGCRTAHSALKLPLNLTQED
;
A
#
# COMPACT_ATOMS: atom_id res chain seq x y z
N MET A 1 29.86 15.79 0.90
CA MET A 1 29.23 15.59 2.23
C MET A 1 27.74 15.98 2.31
N SER A 2 27.17 16.74 1.35
CA SER A 2 25.75 17.17 1.35
C SER A 2 24.74 16.05 1.04
N SER A 3 25.05 15.16 0.09
CA SER A 3 24.15 14.10 -0.40
C SER A 3 23.68 13.05 0.64
N ARG A 4 24.47 12.80 1.71
CA ARG A 4 24.11 11.82 2.77
C ARG A 4 23.14 12.36 3.83
N ARG A 5 22.98 13.67 3.95
CA ARG A 5 21.97 14.28 4.85
C ARG A 5 20.61 14.28 4.15
N ASP A 6 20.61 14.73 2.90
CA ASP A 6 19.42 14.78 2.02
C ASP A 6 18.71 13.41 1.89
N ASN A 7 19.45 12.33 1.65
CA ASN A 7 18.85 10.98 1.57
C ASN A 7 18.23 10.50 2.89
N ARG A 8 18.80 10.86 4.04
CA ARG A 8 18.24 10.51 5.35
C ARG A 8 16.97 11.29 5.62
N ASP A 9 16.94 12.58 5.27
CA ASP A 9 15.76 13.42 5.44
C ASP A 9 14.62 12.96 4.54
N ILE A 10 14.90 12.58 3.29
CA ILE A 10 13.92 11.98 2.38
C ILE A 10 13.35 10.68 2.95
N PHE A 11 14.21 9.80 3.46
CA PHE A 11 13.77 8.54 4.06
C PHE A 11 12.89 8.79 5.28
N ASN A 12 13.33 9.66 6.21
CA ASN A 12 12.57 10.02 7.40
C ASN A 12 11.20 10.61 7.04
N ASN A 13 11.12 11.46 6.02
CA ASN A 13 9.86 12.02 5.54
C ASN A 13 8.92 10.93 4.97
N LYS A 14 9.47 9.92 4.28
CA LYS A 14 8.67 8.77 3.82
C LYS A 14 8.12 7.95 4.98
N ILE A 15 8.95 7.69 6.00
CA ILE A 15 8.53 6.99 7.22
C ILE A 15 7.45 7.79 7.95
N ALA A 16 7.68 9.08 8.19
CA ALA A 16 6.73 9.97 8.86
C ALA A 16 5.37 9.98 8.15
N ARG A 17 5.36 9.99 6.81
CA ARG A 17 4.12 9.90 6.04
C ARG A 17 3.33 8.63 6.33
N GLU A 18 3.99 7.48 6.39
CA GLU A 18 3.31 6.20 6.64
C GLU A 18 2.87 6.04 8.11
N LEU A 19 3.39 6.88 9.02
CA LEU A 19 3.01 6.93 10.44
C LEU A 19 2.06 8.09 10.77
N ASN A 20 1.67 8.92 9.80
CA ASN A 20 0.80 10.08 10.01
C ASN A 20 -0.69 9.77 9.76
N TYR A 21 -1.09 8.50 9.84
CA TYR A 21 -2.48 8.10 9.71
C TYR A 21 -3.21 8.21 11.05
N ASP A 22 -4.51 8.54 11.00
CA ASP A 22 -5.37 8.43 12.17
C ASP A 22 -5.67 6.95 12.46
N PHE A 23 -4.92 6.40 13.40
CA PHE A 23 -4.99 4.98 13.75
C PHE A 23 -6.35 4.58 14.35
N ILE A 24 -7.02 5.49 15.04
CA ILE A 24 -8.34 5.21 15.65
C ILE A 24 -9.40 5.17 14.54
N ALA A 25 -9.39 6.15 13.65
CA ALA A 25 -10.28 6.15 12.50
C ALA A 25 -10.07 4.91 11.60
N LEU A 26 -8.81 4.52 11.36
CA LEU A 26 -8.50 3.30 10.61
C LEU A 26 -8.98 2.03 11.31
N GLN A 27 -8.85 1.95 12.64
CA GLN A 27 -9.35 0.81 13.41
C GLN A 27 -10.87 0.65 13.26
N HIS A 28 -11.62 1.76 13.35
CA HIS A 28 -13.07 1.76 13.11
C HIS A 28 -13.41 1.32 11.67
N GLN A 29 -12.75 1.91 10.67
CA GLN A 29 -13.00 1.54 9.26
C GLN A 29 -12.72 0.06 8.99
N VAL A 30 -11.62 -0.48 9.51
CA VAL A 30 -11.30 -1.91 9.34
C VAL A 30 -12.37 -2.80 9.98
N ALA A 31 -12.85 -2.45 11.18
CA ALA A 31 -13.89 -3.20 11.86
C ALA A 31 -15.23 -3.20 11.08
N GLU A 32 -15.54 -2.13 10.35
CA GLU A 32 -16.74 -2.01 9.53
C GLU A 32 -16.61 -2.72 8.16
N LEU A 33 -15.43 -2.70 7.56
CA LEU A 33 -15.21 -3.19 6.20
C LEU A 33 -14.89 -4.68 6.12
N VAL A 34 -14.16 -5.24 7.07
CA VAL A 34 -13.79 -6.68 7.06
C VAL A 34 -15.01 -7.62 7.04
N PRO A 35 -16.12 -7.34 7.75
CA PRO A 35 -17.34 -8.16 7.66
C PRO A 35 -18.01 -8.17 6.27
N GLN A 36 -17.69 -7.20 5.40
CA GLN A 36 -18.28 -7.08 4.07
C GLN A 36 -17.55 -7.92 3.01
N PHE A 37 -16.46 -8.60 3.39
CA PHE A 37 -15.72 -9.45 2.46
C PHE A 37 -16.52 -10.66 1.99
N LEU A 38 -16.37 -10.94 0.70
CA LEU A 38 -16.71 -12.25 0.16
C LEU A 38 -15.78 -13.33 0.76
N PRO A 39 -16.20 -14.60 0.82
CA PRO A 39 -15.39 -15.68 1.41
C PRO A 39 -13.96 -15.75 0.87
N GLU A 40 -13.77 -15.57 -0.43
CA GLU A 40 -12.47 -15.61 -1.09
C GLU A 40 -11.59 -14.42 -0.71
N GLN A 41 -12.18 -13.22 -0.62
CA GLN A 41 -11.47 -12.02 -0.17
C GLN A 41 -11.04 -12.17 1.29
N ASN A 42 -11.92 -12.72 2.13
CA ASN A 42 -11.65 -12.98 3.54
C ASN A 42 -10.51 -14.01 3.70
N HIS A 43 -10.51 -15.05 2.87
CA HIS A 43 -9.43 -16.04 2.83
C HIS A 43 -8.07 -15.40 2.51
N VAL A 44 -8.00 -14.62 1.41
CA VAL A 44 -6.77 -13.92 1.00
C VAL A 44 -6.33 -12.93 2.07
N PHE A 45 -7.26 -12.14 2.63
CA PHE A 45 -6.97 -11.18 3.69
C PHE A 45 -6.23 -11.82 4.87
N HIS A 46 -6.79 -12.90 5.43
CA HIS A 46 -6.18 -13.58 6.57
C HIS A 46 -4.87 -14.31 6.21
N GLN A 47 -4.75 -14.84 4.99
CA GLN A 47 -3.50 -15.45 4.54
C GLN A 47 -2.36 -14.42 4.46
N VAL A 48 -2.63 -13.24 3.92
CA VAL A 48 -1.65 -12.15 3.85
C VAL A 48 -1.29 -11.66 5.25
N LEU A 49 -2.26 -11.44 6.15
CA LEU A 49 -1.98 -11.00 7.52
C LEU A 49 -1.10 -11.99 8.29
N ARG A 50 -1.40 -13.30 8.24
CA ARG A 50 -0.56 -14.33 8.86
C ARG A 50 0.87 -14.30 8.33
N THR A 51 1.04 -13.98 7.06
CA THR A 51 2.36 -13.91 6.42
C THR A 51 3.14 -12.66 6.85
N ILE A 52 2.45 -11.53 7.03
CA ILE A 52 3.01 -10.29 7.56
C ILE A 52 3.51 -10.46 9.00
N ASP A 53 2.78 -11.20 9.84
CA ASP A 53 3.17 -11.46 11.22
C ASP A 53 4.24 -12.57 11.37
N GLY A 54 4.56 -13.27 10.28
CA GLY A 54 5.63 -14.26 10.20
C GLY A 54 6.91 -13.71 9.56
N ASN A 55 7.47 -14.46 8.62
CA ASN A 55 8.72 -14.12 7.92
C ASN A 55 8.51 -13.25 6.66
N GLY A 56 7.29 -12.77 6.42
CA GLY A 56 6.92 -12.13 5.16
C GLY A 56 6.78 -13.11 4.00
N GLY A 57 6.45 -12.58 2.82
CA GLY A 57 6.22 -13.37 1.61
C GLY A 57 5.85 -12.52 0.40
N LEU A 58 5.83 -13.15 -0.77
CA LEU A 58 5.43 -12.54 -2.03
C LEU A 58 4.11 -13.15 -2.51
N PHE A 59 3.15 -12.29 -2.85
CA PHE A 59 1.84 -12.70 -3.36
C PHE A 59 1.57 -12.03 -4.70
N PHE A 60 0.90 -12.76 -5.58
CA PHE A 60 0.28 -12.22 -6.78
C PHE A 60 -1.23 -12.45 -6.68
N LEU A 61 -2.00 -11.36 -6.69
CA LEU A 61 -3.46 -11.42 -6.66
C LEU A 61 -3.99 -11.19 -8.08
N ASP A 62 -4.32 -12.29 -8.75
CA ASP A 62 -5.04 -12.24 -10.02
C ASP A 62 -6.53 -12.46 -9.78
N ALA A 63 -7.35 -11.61 -10.38
CA ALA A 63 -8.79 -11.83 -10.38
C ALA A 63 -9.44 -11.10 -11.56
N PRO A 64 -10.63 -11.52 -12.00
CA PRO A 64 -11.41 -10.79 -12.99
C PRO A 64 -11.74 -9.35 -12.60
N GLY A 65 -12.14 -8.54 -13.58
CA GLY A 65 -12.72 -7.22 -13.31
C GLY A 65 -13.95 -7.31 -12.41
N GLY A 66 -14.17 -6.33 -11.54
CA GLY A 66 -15.36 -6.28 -10.67
C GLY A 66 -15.31 -7.12 -9.40
N THR A 67 -14.26 -7.92 -9.16
CA THR A 67 -14.17 -8.80 -7.96
C THR A 67 -13.70 -8.10 -6.67
N GLY A 68 -13.63 -6.77 -6.66
CA GLY A 68 -13.27 -6.02 -5.45
C GLY A 68 -11.78 -6.08 -5.05
N LYS A 69 -10.86 -6.41 -5.96
CA LYS A 69 -9.39 -6.39 -5.66
C LYS A 69 -8.93 -5.09 -5.00
N THR A 70 -9.35 -3.95 -5.56
CA THR A 70 -9.02 -2.63 -5.01
C THR A 70 -9.55 -2.45 -3.59
N PHE A 71 -10.75 -2.94 -3.30
CA PHE A 71 -11.35 -2.91 -1.97
C PHE A 71 -10.50 -3.73 -0.98
N LEU A 72 -10.20 -4.98 -1.33
CA LEU A 72 -9.35 -5.86 -0.52
C LEU A 72 -7.97 -5.26 -0.24
N LEU A 73 -7.30 -4.72 -1.27
CA LEU A 73 -5.98 -4.09 -1.13
C LEU A 73 -6.03 -2.84 -0.23
N ASN A 74 -7.08 -2.03 -0.32
CA ASN A 74 -7.27 -0.90 0.59
C ASN A 74 -7.41 -1.35 2.04
N VAL A 75 -8.25 -2.37 2.30
CA VAL A 75 -8.45 -2.87 3.67
C VAL A 75 -7.18 -3.50 4.23
N LEU A 76 -6.38 -4.20 3.42
CA LEU A 76 -5.05 -4.67 3.82
C LEU A 76 -4.12 -3.50 4.24
N LEU A 77 -4.04 -2.45 3.43
CA LEU A 77 -3.25 -1.26 3.76
C LEU A 77 -3.72 -0.61 5.06
N MET A 78 -5.04 -0.45 5.23
CA MET A 78 -5.63 0.12 6.44
C MET A 78 -5.34 -0.76 7.67
N THR A 79 -5.40 -2.08 7.51
CA THR A 79 -5.15 -3.05 8.59
C THR A 79 -3.70 -2.98 9.08
N VAL A 80 -2.73 -2.88 8.17
CA VAL A 80 -1.31 -2.72 8.56
C VAL A 80 -1.09 -1.35 9.21
N ARG A 81 -1.67 -0.29 8.64
CA ARG A 81 -1.49 1.08 9.13
C ARG A 81 -2.14 1.33 10.49
N LYS A 82 -3.32 0.77 10.78
CA LYS A 82 -3.96 0.91 12.11
C LYS A 82 -3.07 0.38 13.24
N ASP A 83 -2.22 -0.61 12.93
CA ASP A 83 -1.28 -1.21 13.88
C ASP A 83 0.04 -0.41 13.98
N LYS A 84 0.07 0.81 13.45
CA LYS A 84 1.24 1.71 13.40
C LYS A 84 2.43 1.09 12.66
N LYS A 85 2.19 0.09 11.80
CA LYS A 85 3.18 -0.50 10.91
C LYS A 85 3.25 0.29 9.60
N ILE A 86 4.35 0.15 8.89
CA ILE A 86 4.60 0.85 7.63
C ILE A 86 4.04 0.02 6.47
N ALA A 87 3.15 0.62 5.68
CA ALA A 87 2.58 0.00 4.48
C ALA A 87 2.78 0.88 3.25
N VAL A 88 3.69 0.49 2.35
CA VAL A 88 3.98 1.25 1.13
C VAL A 88 3.16 0.69 -0.03
N SER A 89 2.30 1.52 -0.63
CA SER A 89 1.55 1.18 -1.83
C SER A 89 2.07 1.95 -3.04
N VAL A 90 2.29 1.23 -4.14
CA VAL A 90 2.70 1.80 -5.44
C VAL A 90 1.82 1.27 -6.56
N ALA A 91 1.59 2.11 -7.56
CA ALA A 91 0.83 1.77 -8.75
C ALA A 91 1.60 2.14 -10.03
N SER A 92 1.31 1.48 -11.15
CA SER A 92 1.94 1.79 -12.43
C SER A 92 1.43 3.12 -13.02
N SER A 93 0.13 3.41 -12.91
CA SER A 93 -0.52 4.60 -13.46
C SER A 93 -1.06 5.54 -12.37
N GLY A 94 -1.29 6.81 -12.74
CA GLY A 94 -1.91 7.79 -11.85
C GLY A 94 -3.31 7.39 -11.42
N ILE A 95 -4.14 6.89 -12.34
CA ILE A 95 -5.51 6.43 -12.05
C ILE A 95 -5.50 5.26 -11.06
N ALA A 96 -4.59 4.30 -11.23
CA ALA A 96 -4.47 3.21 -10.28
C ALA A 96 -3.99 3.70 -8.89
N ALA A 97 -3.15 4.72 -8.84
CA ALA A 97 -2.72 5.33 -7.59
C ALA A 97 -3.87 6.04 -6.85
N THR A 98 -4.82 6.66 -7.55
CA THR A 98 -5.96 7.33 -6.89
C THR A 98 -6.97 6.35 -6.28
N LEU A 99 -6.96 5.09 -6.71
CA LEU A 99 -7.85 4.05 -6.20
C LEU A 99 -7.39 3.41 -4.89
N LEU A 100 -6.12 3.59 -4.51
CA LEU A 100 -5.54 3.00 -3.30
C LEU A 100 -5.12 4.11 -2.32
N ASN A 101 -5.58 4.01 -1.09
CA ASN A 101 -5.31 5.00 -0.04
C ASN A 101 -3.80 5.19 0.18
N GLY A 102 -3.33 6.42 0.05
CA GLY A 102 -1.92 6.78 0.19
C GLY A 102 -0.99 6.29 -0.93
N CYS A 103 -1.53 5.65 -1.97
CA CYS A 103 -0.73 5.11 -3.06
C CYS A 103 -0.12 6.22 -3.91
N ARG A 104 1.01 5.90 -4.53
CA ARG A 104 1.72 6.78 -5.46
C ARG A 104 2.13 5.98 -6.67
N THR A 105 2.35 6.66 -7.79
CA THR A 105 2.96 6.00 -8.94
C THR A 105 4.35 5.48 -8.57
N ALA A 106 4.75 4.32 -9.12
CA ALA A 106 6.07 3.73 -8.89
C ALA A 106 7.19 4.74 -9.19
N HIS A 107 7.06 5.48 -10.30
CA HIS A 107 7.95 6.59 -10.67
C HIS A 107 8.12 7.61 -9.54
N SER A 108 7.03 8.10 -8.94
CA SER A 108 7.11 9.12 -7.89
C SER A 108 7.55 8.58 -6.53
N ALA A 109 7.19 7.34 -6.19
CA ALA A 109 7.49 6.70 -4.90
C ALA A 109 8.95 6.21 -4.83
N LEU A 110 9.41 5.57 -5.90
CA LEU A 110 10.73 4.94 -6.01
C LEU A 110 11.76 5.84 -6.72
N LYS A 111 11.35 7.02 -7.20
CA LYS A 111 12.20 7.97 -7.93
C LYS A 111 12.82 7.34 -9.19
N LEU A 112 12.04 6.54 -9.91
CA LEU A 112 12.47 5.95 -11.17
C LEU A 112 12.57 7.06 -12.23
N PRO A 113 13.62 7.05 -13.07
CA PRO A 113 13.75 8.01 -14.16
C PRO A 113 12.60 7.83 -15.15
N LEU A 114 12.08 8.95 -15.66
CA LEU A 114 11.15 8.97 -16.77
C LEU A 114 11.96 9.14 -18.05
N ASN A 115 12.06 8.09 -18.86
CA ASN A 115 12.61 8.21 -20.20
C ASN A 115 11.53 8.84 -21.08
N LEU A 116 11.59 10.16 -21.24
CA LEU A 116 10.66 10.93 -22.06
C LEU A 116 11.01 10.90 -23.56
N THR A 117 12.17 10.36 -23.90
CA THR A 117 12.68 10.21 -25.26
C THR A 117 12.76 8.73 -25.58
N GLN A 118 11.78 8.24 -26.33
CA GLN A 118 11.92 7.01 -27.09
C GLN A 118 12.16 7.46 -28.54
N GLU A 119 13.42 7.57 -28.92
CA GLU A 119 13.77 7.57 -30.35
C GLU A 119 13.81 6.10 -30.74
N ASP A 120 12.77 5.65 -31.45
CA ASP A 120 12.78 4.38 -32.17
C ASP A 120 13.64 4.49 -33.43
#